data_AF-A0A1Y5L1L0-F1
#
_entry.id   AF-A0A1Y5L1L0-F1
#
_cell.length_a   1.000
_cell.length_b   1.000
_cell.length_c   1.000
_cell.angle_alpha   90.00
_cell.angle_beta   90.00
_cell.angle_gamma   90.00
#
_symmetry.space_group_name_H-M   'P 1'
#
loop_
_entity.id
_entity.type
_entity.pdbx_description
1 polymer ?
#
loop_
_entity_poly.entity_id
_entity_poly.type
_entity_poly.pdbx_seq_one_letter_code
_entity_poly.pdbx_strand_id
1 'polypeptide(L)' 'MEPKKGPDKEPLNTRVLVSTSRRLGWFTQEYGYSVTNVVDVALQEFFARNGVPDVDSNGEIAE' A
#
# COMPACT_ATOMS: atom_id res chain seq x y z
N MET A 1 16.89 0.95 23.51
CA MET A 1 15.49 0.72 23.12
C MET A 1 15.54 -0.05 21.83
N GLU A 2 15.04 -1.29 21.81
CA GLU A 2 14.93 -2.02 20.55
C GLU A 2 13.90 -1.33 19.65
N PRO A 3 14.16 -1.19 18.34
CA PRO A 3 13.18 -0.64 17.43
C PRO A 3 11.94 -1.53 17.47
N LYS A 4 10.78 -0.95 17.79
CA LYS A 4 9.49 -1.66 17.73
C LYS A 4 9.37 -2.28 16.33
N LYS A 5 9.34 -3.61 16.24
CA LYS A 5 9.11 -4.30 14.98
C LYS A 5 7.76 -3.81 14.45
N GLY A 6 7.77 -3.18 13.27
CA GLY A 6 6.54 -2.78 12.58
C GLY A 6 5.75 -4.02 12.16
N PRO A 7 4.51 -3.83 11.67
CA PRO A 7 3.73 -4.93 11.10
C PRO A 7 4.51 -5.64 10.00
N ASP A 8 4.29 -6.95 9.87
CA ASP A 8 4.91 -7.75 8.81
C ASP A 8 4.42 -7.25 7.43
N LYS A 9 5.30 -7.31 6.43
CA LYS A 9 5.03 -6.81 5.07
C LYS A 9 5.27 -7.91 4.05
N GLU A 10 4.30 -8.11 3.18
CA GLU A 10 4.44 -9.02 2.03
C GLU A 10 4.76 -8.26 0.74
N PRO A 11 5.63 -8.79 -0.14
CA PRO A 11 5.95 -8.15 -1.41
C PRO A 11 4.80 -8.25 -2.41
N LEU A 12 4.32 -7.11 -2.91
CA LEU A 12 3.35 -7.06 -4.00
C LEU A 12 4.05 -7.12 -5.36
N ASN A 13 4.14 -8.31 -5.95
CA ASN A 13 4.73 -8.51 -7.28
C ASN A 13 3.68 -8.23 -8.37
N THR A 14 3.78 -7.08 -9.05
CA THR A 14 2.86 -6.70 -10.14
C THR A 14 3.57 -5.94 -11.26
N ARG A 15 2.88 -5.78 -12.39
CA ARG A 15 3.33 -4.97 -13.54
C ARG A 15 2.33 -3.85 -13.79
N VAL A 16 2.84 -2.66 -14.08
CA VAL A 16 2.04 -1.49 -14.45
C VAL A 16 2.49 -0.95 -15.81
N LEU A 17 1.66 -0.11 -16.43
CA LEU A 17 2.05 0.61 -17.64
C LEU A 17 3.26 1.53 -17.35
N VAL A 18 4.12 1.70 -18.36
CA VAL A 18 5.29 2.60 -18.27
C VAL A 18 4.86 4.04 -17.93
N SER A 19 3.75 4.52 -18.51
CA SER A 19 3.19 5.84 -18.20
C SER A 19 2.76 5.96 -16.74
N THR A 20 2.13 4.93 -16.18
CA THR A 20 1.76 4.87 -14.77
C THR A 20 2.99 4.89 -13.87
N SER A 21 4.02 4.09 -14.20
CA SER A 21 5.28 4.10 -13.44
C SER A 21 5.95 5.48 -13.45
N ARG A 22 5.98 6.17 -14.60
CA ARG A 22 6.54 7.53 -14.68
C ARG A 22 5.78 8.54 -13.82
N ARG A 23 4.44 8.50 -13.86
CA ARG A 23 3.59 9.38 -13.03
C ARG A 23 3.77 9.09 -11.54
N LEU A 24 3.86 7.82 -11.16
CA LEU A 24 4.13 7.41 -9.78
C LEU A 24 5.50 7.92 -9.31
N GLY A 25 6.54 7.76 -10.13
CA GLY A 25 7.88 8.28 -9.83
C GLY A 25 7.89 9.79 -9.60
N TRP A 26 7.26 10.55 -10.49
CA TRP A 26 7.12 12.01 -10.33
C TRP A 26 6.39 12.37 -9.03
N PHE A 27 5.25 11.72 -8.74
CA PHE A 27 4.47 11.97 -7.52
C PHE A 27 5.28 11.70 -6.25
N THR A 28 6.00 10.58 -6.20
CA THR A 28 6.83 10.23 -5.04
C THR A 28 7.95 11.23 -4.80
N GLN A 29 8.54 11.78 -5.87
CA GLN A 29 9.60 12.79 -5.79
C GLN A 29 9.05 14.13 -5.33
N GLU A 30 7.93 14.58 -5.89
CA GLU A 30 7.31 15.88 -5.60
C GLU A 30 6.85 15.96 -4.13
N TYR A 31 6.23 14.88 -3.63
CA TYR A 31 5.58 14.89 -2.32
C TYR A 31 6.35 14.14 -1.22
N GLY A 32 7.51 13.56 -1.54
CA GLY A 32 8.36 12.86 -0.56
C GLY A 32 7.79 11.54 -0.05
N TYR A 33 6.89 10.89 -0.80
CA TYR A 33 6.33 9.58 -0.44
C TYR A 33 7.18 8.44 -0.99
N SER A 34 7.17 7.29 -0.33
CA SER A 34 7.65 6.05 -0.94
C SER A 34 6.60 5.42 -1.84
N VAL A 35 7.03 4.64 -2.85
CA VAL A 35 6.11 3.84 -3.68
C VAL A 35 5.22 2.94 -2.81
N THR A 36 5.77 2.34 -1.76
CA THR A 36 5.01 1.51 -0.81
C THR A 36 3.88 2.29 -0.15
N ASN A 37 4.11 3.53 0.30
CA ASN A 37 3.05 4.33 0.93
C ASN A 37 1.92 4.66 -0.05
N VAL A 38 2.27 5.02 -1.29
CA VAL A 38 1.27 5.35 -2.31
C VAL A 38 0.42 4.15 -2.68
N VAL A 39 1.05 2.98 -2.88
CA VAL A 39 0.36 1.73 -3.21
C VAL A 39 -0.56 1.29 -2.07
N ASP A 40 -0.09 1.36 -0.82
CA ASP A 40 -0.88 1.00 0.36
C ASP A 40 -2.16 1.84 0.47
N VAL A 41 -2.04 3.17 0.42
CA VAL A 41 -3.21 4.07 0.46
C VAL A 41 -4.15 3.83 -0.72
N ALA A 42 -3.61 3.67 -1.93
CA ALA A 42 -4.44 3.45 -3.12
C ALA A 42 -5.23 2.14 -3.04
N LEU A 43 -4.63 1.07 -2.52
CA LEU A 43 -5.30 -0.22 -2.32
C LEU A 43 -6.35 -0.12 -1.22
N GLN A 44 -6.03 0.48 -0.08
CA GLN A 44 -6.99 0.68 1.03
C GLN A 44 -8.20 1.49 0.57
N GLU A 45 -8.00 2.60 -0.16
CA GLU A 45 -9.10 3.38 -0.72
C GLU A 45 -9.95 2.56 -1.71
N PHE A 46 -9.29 1.76 -2.55
CA PHE A 46 -9.99 0.92 -3.52
C PHE A 46 -10.80 -0.18 -2.83
N PHE A 47 -10.24 -0.84 -1.81
CA PHE A 47 -10.90 -1.84 -0.98
C PHE A 47 -12.12 -1.27 -0.27
N ALA A 48 -11.97 -0.13 0.40
CA ALA A 48 -13.05 0.55 1.10
C ALA A 48 -14.21 0.92 0.15
N ARG A 49 -13.89 1.43 -1.05
CA ARG A 49 -14.91 1.76 -2.08
C ARG A 49 -15.67 0.53 -2.59
N ASN A 50 -15.09 -0.66 -2.47
CA ASN A 50 -15.70 -1.91 -2.93
C ASN A 50 -16.23 -2.78 -1.77
N GLY A 51 -16.25 -2.27 -0.53
CA GLY A 51 -16.76 -2.99 0.62
C GLY A 51 -15.95 -4.23 1.00
N VAL A 52 -14.65 -4.26 0.66
CA VAL A 52 -13.74 -5.31 1.13
C VAL A 52 -13.58 -5.14 2.66
N PRO A 53 -13.82 -6.19 3.47
CA PRO A 53 -13.71 -6.09 4.92
C PRO A 53 -12.27 -5.80 5.38
N ASP A 54 -12.14 -5.21 6.56
CA ASP A 54 -10.84 -4.95 7.18
C ASP A 54 -10.25 -6.25 7.77
N VAL A 55 -8.98 -6.20 8.19
CA VAL A 55 -8.31 -7.31 8.87
C VAL A 55 -8.45 -7.21 10.39
N ASP A 56 -8.57 -8.35 11.07
CA ASP A 56 -8.57 -8.43 12.53
C ASP A 56 -7.15 -8.28 13.12
N SER A 57 -7.02 -8.41 14.44
CA SER A 57 -5.72 -8.31 15.11
C SER A 57 -4.72 -9.41 14.73
N ASN A 58 -5.18 -10.48 14.08
CA ASN A 58 -4.37 -11.59 13.60
C ASN A 58 -3.99 -11.43 12.11
N GLY A 59 -4.51 -10.40 11.43
CA GLY A 59 -4.30 -10.17 10.00
C GLY A 59 -5.27 -10.95 9.10
N GLU A 60 -6.32 -11.54 9.67
CA GLU A 60 -7.34 -12.30 8.93
C GLU A 60 -8.51 -11.39 8.54
N ILE A 61 -9.18 -11.67 7.41
CA ILE A 61 -10.35 -10.90 6.98
C ILE A 61 -11.48 -11.03 8.02
N ALA A 62 -11.94 -9.90 8.56
CA ALA A 62 -13.03 -9.85 9.52
C ALA A 62 -14.38 -9.85 8.78
N GLU A 63 -14.97 -11.02 8.56
CA GLU A 63 -16.34 -11.19 8.01
C GLU A 63 -17.45 -10.87 9.04
#